data_AF-A0A7C2CF05-F1
#
_entry.id   AF-A0A7C2CF05-F1
#
_cell.length_a   1.000
_cell.length_b   1.000
_cell.length_c   1.000
_cell.angle_alpha   90.00
_cell.angle_beta   90.00
_cell.angle_gamma   90.00
#
_symmetry.space_group_name_H-M   'P 1'
#
loop_
_entity.id
_entity.type
_entity.pdbx_description
1 polymer ?
#
loop_
_entity_poly.entity_id
_entity_poly.type
_entity_poly.pdbx_seq_one_letter_code
_entity_poly.pdbx_strand_id
1 'polypeptide(L)'
;MKARPIRFLPGLFLILIFSFFRTASGQTEEDCFTCHEETIKQKISSSIHGEVGLSCLDCHQDLRGVKEFPHAEKLQPAACASCHADLIKEWERSIHARASTMGLARVHCSDCHGGHEVRPATDPQSSVFPLNLPRTCERCHLGQVETPRGQEFIRQYENSIHFRALEKAGLTISANCSHCHGSHDILSIEDPEAKTSRKKIVYTCGQCHVGIQQAYLEGVHGLDYIKGIKDVPVCTDCHLEHNILPSADSRSSVYATKVAGVCSRCHDDQAIAREYGLLTARWKTYSETFHGTASRYGDIRVANCASCHGYHDIRPSSDPKSSIHPANIPQTCGRCHPGASRRFAEGKVHLLPDQVEIPKYRISYIVKMIYIILIATIISIFLLFIAADLGHRLLKGKSHG
;
A
#
# COMPACT_ATOMS: atom_id res chain seq x y z
N MET A 1 -63.33 4.40 -80.84
CA MET A 1 -62.53 3.16 -80.92
C MET A 1 -62.87 2.28 -79.70
N LYS A 2 -63.25 1.03 -80.00
CA LYS A 2 -63.40 -0.19 -79.16
C LYS A 2 -63.01 -0.06 -77.67
N ALA A 3 -63.91 -0.22 -76.69
CA ALA A 3 -64.61 -1.44 -76.22
C ALA A 3 -63.71 -2.52 -75.60
N ARG A 4 -63.67 -2.67 -74.27
CA ARG A 4 -64.32 -3.75 -73.47
C ARG A 4 -63.75 -3.93 -72.05
N PRO A 5 -64.54 -4.48 -71.10
CA PRO A 5 -64.22 -4.66 -69.68
C PRO A 5 -63.70 -6.07 -69.34
N ILE A 6 -63.05 -6.25 -68.18
CA ILE A 6 -62.63 -7.56 -67.63
C ILE A 6 -62.90 -7.51 -66.10
N ARG A 7 -64.02 -8.09 -65.63
CA ARG A 7 -64.25 -9.47 -65.13
C ARG A 7 -63.53 -9.81 -63.82
N PHE A 8 -64.31 -9.80 -62.75
CA PHE A 8 -64.13 -10.59 -61.52
C PHE A 8 -64.17 -12.10 -61.82
N LEU A 9 -63.27 -12.88 -61.22
CA LEU A 9 -63.47 -14.30 -60.89
C LEU A 9 -62.61 -14.68 -59.66
N PRO A 10 -63.01 -15.72 -58.90
CA PRO A 10 -62.62 -15.96 -57.52
C PRO A 10 -61.55 -17.07 -57.37
N GLY A 11 -60.88 -17.11 -56.22
CA GLY A 11 -59.96 -18.19 -55.83
C GLY A 11 -59.03 -17.67 -54.74
N LEU A 12 -58.64 -18.40 -53.70
CA LEU A 12 -58.72 -19.82 -53.39
C LEU A 12 -58.37 -19.85 -51.88
N PHE A 13 -59.26 -20.37 -51.03
CA PHE A 13 -59.00 -20.49 -49.58
C PHE A 13 -57.97 -21.60 -49.38
N LEU A 14 -56.69 -21.25 -49.23
CA LEU A 14 -55.65 -22.18 -48.83
C LEU A 14 -55.70 -22.35 -47.31
N ILE A 15 -56.27 -23.47 -46.87
CA ILE A 15 -56.15 -23.94 -45.48
C ILE A 15 -54.70 -24.43 -45.30
N LEU A 16 -53.86 -23.59 -44.72
CA LEU A 16 -52.54 -23.99 -44.20
C LEU A 16 -52.76 -24.80 -42.92
N ILE A 17 -52.68 -26.12 -43.05
CA ILE A 17 -52.53 -27.03 -41.91
C ILE A 17 -51.13 -26.79 -41.33
N PHE A 18 -51.06 -25.99 -40.27
CA PHE A 18 -49.86 -25.91 -39.45
C PHE A 18 -49.71 -27.23 -38.70
N SER A 19 -48.85 -28.12 -39.21
CA SER A 19 -48.32 -29.23 -38.43
C SER A 19 -47.56 -28.66 -37.24
N PHE A 20 -48.17 -28.75 -36.05
CA PHE A 20 -47.50 -28.56 -34.77
C PHE A 20 -46.40 -29.62 -34.66
N PHE A 21 -45.18 -29.26 -35.08
CA PHE A 21 -43.99 -29.89 -34.54
C PHE A 21 -43.95 -29.51 -33.06
N ARG A 22 -44.35 -30.44 -32.18
CA ARG A 22 -44.00 -30.39 -30.77
C ARG A 22 -42.48 -30.48 -30.68
N THR A 23 -41.81 -29.33 -30.69
CA THR A 23 -40.47 -29.22 -30.12
C THR A 23 -40.56 -29.74 -28.70
N ALA A 24 -39.77 -30.77 -28.39
CA ALA A 24 -39.61 -31.23 -27.02
C ALA A 24 -39.20 -30.02 -26.19
N SER A 25 -40.07 -29.59 -25.28
CA SER A 25 -39.81 -28.40 -24.47
C SER A 25 -38.58 -28.71 -23.62
N GLY A 26 -37.49 -28.00 -23.91
CA GLY A 26 -36.44 -27.83 -22.91
C GLY A 26 -37.06 -27.22 -21.67
N GLN A 27 -36.54 -27.59 -20.50
CA GLN A 27 -36.95 -26.98 -19.25
C GLN A 27 -36.87 -25.46 -19.39
N THR A 28 -37.98 -24.81 -19.09
CA THR A 28 -38.12 -23.35 -19.07
C THR A 28 -37.76 -22.83 -17.68
N GLU A 29 -37.40 -21.56 -17.55
CA GLU A 29 -37.10 -20.97 -16.23
C GLU A 29 -38.30 -21.05 -15.26
N GLU A 30 -39.52 -21.02 -15.79
CA GLU A 30 -40.76 -21.20 -15.02
C GLU A 30 -40.80 -22.58 -14.33
N ASP A 31 -40.21 -23.61 -14.94
CA ASP A 31 -40.10 -24.94 -14.33
C ASP A 31 -39.18 -24.91 -13.10
N CYS A 32 -38.10 -24.13 -13.14
CA CYS A 32 -37.19 -23.97 -12.00
C CYS A 32 -37.87 -23.19 -10.85
N PHE A 33 -38.55 -22.10 -11.16
CA PHE A 33 -39.24 -21.26 -10.17
C PHE A 33 -40.50 -21.91 -9.57
N THR A 34 -40.96 -23.03 -10.13
CA THR A 34 -42.03 -23.82 -9.51
C THR A 34 -41.59 -24.45 -8.19
N CYS A 35 -40.29 -24.76 -8.04
CA CYS A 35 -39.73 -25.36 -6.82
C CYS A 35 -38.75 -24.43 -6.09
N HIS A 36 -38.07 -23.50 -6.77
CA HIS A 36 -37.15 -22.55 -6.15
C HIS A 36 -37.87 -21.28 -5.72
N GLU A 37 -37.60 -20.83 -4.49
CA GLU A 37 -38.30 -19.72 -3.85
C GLU A 37 -38.20 -18.39 -4.64
N GLU A 38 -39.21 -17.53 -4.45
CA GLU A 38 -39.26 -16.17 -5.02
C GLU A 38 -38.02 -15.33 -4.65
N THR A 39 -37.35 -15.65 -3.52
CA THR A 39 -36.11 -15.01 -3.10
C THR A 39 -34.95 -15.26 -4.09
N ILE A 40 -34.84 -16.46 -4.67
CA ILE A 40 -33.82 -16.78 -5.69
C ILE A 40 -34.12 -16.02 -6.98
N LYS A 41 -35.39 -15.99 -7.39
CA LYS A 41 -35.86 -15.24 -8.55
C LYS A 41 -35.55 -13.75 -8.44
N GLN A 42 -35.76 -13.15 -7.27
CA GLN A 42 -35.41 -11.75 -7.00
C GLN A 42 -33.90 -11.51 -7.07
N LYS A 43 -33.08 -12.40 -6.48
CA LYS A 43 -31.62 -12.29 -6.52
C LYS A 43 -31.09 -12.32 -7.94
N ILE A 44 -31.47 -13.33 -8.74
CA ILE A 44 -30.99 -13.46 -10.11
C ILE A 44 -31.46 -12.29 -10.98
N SER A 45 -32.71 -11.84 -10.82
CA SER A 45 -33.25 -10.67 -11.53
C SER A 45 -32.50 -9.37 -11.20
N SER A 46 -31.86 -9.29 -10.02
CA SER A 46 -31.05 -8.14 -9.60
C SER A 46 -29.56 -8.26 -9.94
N SER A 47 -29.14 -9.37 -10.56
CA SER A 47 -27.76 -9.66 -10.93
C SER A 47 -27.47 -9.25 -12.37
N ILE A 48 -26.18 -9.05 -12.69
CA ILE A 48 -25.77 -8.78 -14.08
C ILE A 48 -26.11 -9.94 -15.02
N HIS A 49 -26.09 -11.18 -14.51
CA HIS A 49 -26.42 -12.37 -15.30
C HIS A 49 -27.91 -12.46 -15.62
N GLY A 50 -28.78 -12.04 -14.70
CA GLY A 50 -30.22 -11.91 -14.99
C GLY A 50 -30.52 -10.76 -15.94
N GLU A 51 -29.81 -9.64 -15.83
CA GLU A 51 -29.97 -8.49 -16.72
C GLU A 51 -29.63 -8.83 -18.17
N VAL A 52 -28.57 -9.63 -18.41
CA VAL A 52 -28.22 -10.10 -19.76
C VAL A 52 -29.05 -11.31 -20.23
N GLY A 53 -30.00 -11.78 -19.41
CA GLY A 53 -30.93 -12.86 -19.75
C GLY A 53 -30.32 -14.26 -19.74
N LEU A 54 -29.34 -14.54 -18.88
CA LEU A 54 -28.85 -15.90 -18.67
C LEU A 54 -29.86 -16.75 -17.91
N SER A 55 -30.07 -17.98 -18.38
CA SER A 55 -30.97 -18.94 -17.75
C SER A 55 -30.30 -19.71 -16.62
N CYS A 56 -31.11 -20.35 -15.78
CA CYS A 56 -30.62 -21.19 -14.69
C CYS A 56 -29.67 -22.30 -15.20
N LEU A 57 -29.97 -22.87 -16.37
CA LEU A 57 -29.22 -23.96 -16.99
C LEU A 57 -27.93 -23.51 -17.68
N ASP A 58 -27.70 -22.21 -17.84
CA ASP A 58 -26.43 -21.68 -18.36
C ASP A 58 -25.33 -21.76 -17.32
N CYS A 59 -25.69 -21.58 -16.05
CA CYS A 59 -24.81 -21.72 -14.89
C CYS A 59 -24.81 -23.14 -14.31
N HIS A 60 -26.00 -23.74 -14.12
CA HIS A 60 -26.20 -25.10 -13.62
C HIS A 60 -26.27 -26.13 -14.75
N GLN A 61 -25.14 -26.26 -15.46
CA GLN A 61 -25.06 -27.11 -16.65
C GLN A 61 -25.25 -28.60 -16.33
N ASP A 62 -24.99 -29.01 -15.09
CA ASP A 62 -25.22 -30.36 -14.58
C ASP A 62 -26.70 -30.75 -14.51
N LEU A 63 -27.61 -29.77 -14.54
CA LEU A 63 -29.05 -30.00 -14.60
C LEU A 63 -29.59 -30.13 -16.03
N ARG A 64 -28.78 -29.87 -17.07
CA ARG A 64 -29.23 -29.95 -18.46
C ARG A 64 -29.64 -31.40 -18.80
N GLY A 65 -30.94 -31.58 -19.06
CA GLY A 65 -31.49 -32.89 -19.43
C GLY A 65 -31.80 -33.81 -18.25
N VAL A 66 -31.64 -33.35 -17.01
CA VAL A 66 -32.11 -34.05 -15.83
C VAL A 66 -33.64 -34.04 -15.83
N LYS A 67 -34.26 -35.21 -15.75
CA LYS A 67 -35.73 -35.37 -15.76
C LYS A 67 -36.31 -35.78 -14.41
N GLU A 68 -35.47 -36.22 -13.49
CA GLU A 68 -35.86 -36.64 -12.14
C GLU A 68 -35.72 -35.45 -11.19
N PHE A 69 -36.86 -34.99 -10.66
CA PHE A 69 -36.95 -33.97 -9.62
C PHE A 69 -37.64 -34.55 -8.38
N PRO A 70 -37.29 -34.09 -7.16
CA PRO A 70 -36.29 -33.04 -6.87
C PRO A 70 -34.86 -33.47 -7.21
N HIS A 71 -34.07 -32.54 -7.76
CA HIS A 71 -32.65 -32.79 -8.03
C HIS A 71 -31.87 -32.90 -6.71
N ALA A 72 -30.62 -33.39 -6.76
CA ALA A 72 -29.77 -33.48 -5.58
C ALA A 72 -29.63 -32.11 -4.90
N GLU A 73 -29.60 -32.10 -3.56
CA GLU A 73 -29.51 -30.87 -2.75
C GLU A 73 -28.20 -30.09 -3.04
N LYS A 74 -27.11 -30.82 -3.27
CA LYS A 74 -25.82 -30.25 -3.67
C LYS A 74 -25.60 -30.44 -5.17
N LEU A 75 -25.71 -29.34 -5.90
CA LEU A 75 -25.35 -29.27 -7.30
C LEU A 75 -23.84 -29.14 -7.47
N GLN A 76 -23.36 -29.37 -8.69
CA GLN A 76 -22.00 -29.00 -9.06
C GLN A 76 -21.85 -27.46 -9.01
N PRO A 77 -20.64 -26.95 -8.73
CA PRO A 77 -20.37 -25.52 -8.79
C PRO A 77 -20.73 -24.93 -10.16
N ALA A 78 -21.25 -23.70 -10.16
CA ALA A 78 -21.62 -22.99 -11.38
C ALA A 78 -20.46 -22.95 -12.40
N ALA A 79 -20.78 -23.16 -13.67
CA ALA A 79 -19.80 -23.30 -14.75
C ALA A 79 -19.24 -21.96 -15.27
N CYS A 80 -18.68 -21.14 -14.37
CA CYS A 80 -18.15 -19.80 -14.71
C CYS A 80 -17.12 -19.82 -15.86
N ALA A 81 -16.36 -20.91 -15.99
CA ALA A 81 -15.32 -21.09 -17.00
C ALA A 81 -15.83 -21.11 -18.44
N SER A 82 -17.11 -21.44 -18.63
CA SER A 82 -17.72 -21.46 -19.95
C SER A 82 -17.70 -20.08 -20.61
N CYS A 83 -17.72 -19.00 -19.83
CA CYS A 83 -17.70 -17.62 -20.32
C CYS A 83 -16.48 -16.82 -19.82
N HIS A 84 -15.97 -17.11 -18.63
CA HIS A 84 -14.86 -16.38 -17.99
C HIS A 84 -13.53 -17.15 -18.00
N ALA A 85 -13.26 -17.89 -19.08
CA ALA A 85 -12.11 -18.79 -19.17
C ALA A 85 -10.76 -18.11 -18.86
N ASP A 86 -10.54 -16.90 -19.36
CA ASP A 86 -9.24 -16.21 -19.17
C ASP A 86 -9.05 -15.74 -17.72
N LEU A 87 -10.11 -15.21 -17.08
CA LEU A 87 -10.08 -14.82 -15.67
C LEU A 87 -9.83 -16.04 -14.77
N ILE A 88 -10.33 -17.21 -15.15
CA ILE A 88 -10.08 -18.45 -14.39
C ILE A 88 -8.64 -18.89 -14.53
N LYS A 89 -8.05 -18.83 -15.73
CA LYS A 89 -6.61 -19.12 -15.91
C LYS A 89 -5.74 -18.19 -15.06
N GLU A 90 -6.11 -16.91 -14.97
CA GLU A 90 -5.42 -15.97 -14.07
C GLU A 90 -5.61 -16.36 -12.60
N TRP A 91 -6.84 -16.67 -12.23
CA TRP A 91 -7.20 -17.05 -10.86
C TRP A 91 -6.53 -18.33 -10.37
N GLU A 92 -6.39 -19.34 -11.24
CA GLU A 92 -5.71 -20.60 -10.93
C GLU A 92 -4.25 -20.41 -10.49
N ARG A 93 -3.61 -19.31 -10.89
CA ARG A 93 -2.24 -18.97 -10.47
C ARG A 93 -2.19 -18.37 -9.07
N SER A 94 -3.31 -17.82 -8.59
CA SER A 94 -3.40 -17.15 -7.30
C SER A 94 -3.17 -18.10 -6.12
N ILE A 95 -2.82 -17.53 -4.97
CA ILE A 95 -2.75 -18.27 -3.71
C ILE A 95 -4.14 -18.73 -3.26
N HIS A 96 -5.20 -18.03 -3.65
CA HIS A 96 -6.58 -18.38 -3.29
C HIS A 96 -7.08 -19.63 -4.01
N ALA A 97 -6.70 -19.84 -5.28
CA ALA A 97 -6.99 -21.08 -5.99
C ALA A 97 -6.18 -22.27 -5.46
N ARG A 98 -4.95 -22.00 -5.01
CA ARG A 98 -4.01 -23.01 -4.47
C ARG A 98 -4.12 -23.22 -2.96
N ALA A 99 -5.07 -22.56 -2.28
CA ALA A 99 -5.22 -22.66 -0.83
C ALA A 99 -5.40 -24.11 -0.36
N SER A 100 -6.10 -24.95 -1.15
CA SER A 100 -6.25 -26.38 -0.87
C SER A 100 -4.94 -27.16 -0.86
N THR A 101 -3.95 -26.77 -1.67
CA THR A 101 -2.62 -27.40 -1.64
C THR A 101 -1.84 -27.06 -0.37
N MET A 102 -2.29 -26.04 0.37
CA MET A 102 -1.74 -25.60 1.65
C MET A 102 -2.58 -26.09 2.84
N GLY A 103 -3.55 -26.99 2.61
CA GLY A 103 -4.45 -27.50 3.65
C GLY A 103 -5.54 -26.52 4.09
N LEU A 104 -5.75 -25.44 3.35
CA LEU A 104 -6.80 -24.44 3.60
C LEU A 104 -7.99 -24.64 2.66
N ALA A 105 -9.16 -24.10 3.02
CA ALA A 105 -10.30 -24.12 2.12
C ALA A 105 -9.99 -23.34 0.82
N ARG A 106 -10.31 -23.95 -0.33
CA ARG A 106 -10.24 -23.27 -1.62
C ARG A 106 -11.26 -22.15 -1.64
N VAL A 107 -10.84 -20.95 -2.00
CA VAL A 107 -11.75 -19.83 -2.23
C VAL A 107 -12.42 -20.03 -3.59
N HIS A 108 -13.69 -19.71 -3.72
CA HIS A 108 -14.46 -19.78 -4.96
C HIS A 108 -14.78 -18.37 -5.46
N CYS A 109 -15.13 -18.24 -6.74
CA CYS A 109 -15.51 -16.95 -7.34
C CYS A 109 -16.64 -16.27 -6.55
N SER A 110 -17.61 -17.08 -6.10
CA SER A 110 -18.78 -16.65 -5.34
C SER A 110 -18.46 -16.10 -3.95
N ASP A 111 -17.31 -16.47 -3.37
CA ASP A 111 -16.91 -15.98 -2.05
C ASP A 111 -16.58 -14.49 -2.10
N CYS A 112 -16.12 -14.00 -3.26
CA CYS A 112 -15.85 -12.59 -3.50
C CYS A 112 -16.98 -11.88 -4.25
N HIS A 113 -17.56 -12.50 -5.29
CA HIS A 113 -18.52 -11.85 -6.20
C HIS A 113 -20.00 -12.06 -5.81
N GLY A 114 -20.29 -13.01 -4.93
CA GLY A 114 -21.67 -13.46 -4.65
C GLY A 114 -22.11 -14.62 -5.56
N GLY A 115 -23.31 -15.13 -5.32
CA GLY A 115 -23.90 -16.26 -6.06
C GLY A 115 -24.92 -15.83 -7.10
N HIS A 116 -26.20 -15.89 -6.75
CA HIS A 116 -27.28 -15.47 -7.64
C HIS A 116 -27.44 -13.94 -7.72
N GLU A 117 -26.74 -13.19 -6.87
CA GLU A 117 -26.81 -11.74 -6.76
C GLU A 117 -25.56 -11.02 -7.29
N VAL A 118 -24.77 -11.67 -8.16
CA VAL A 118 -23.52 -11.11 -8.70
C VAL A 118 -23.78 -9.79 -9.42
N ARG A 119 -23.02 -8.76 -9.05
CA ARG A 119 -23.14 -7.40 -9.59
C ARG A 119 -21.86 -6.96 -10.31
N PRO A 120 -21.94 -6.06 -11.31
CA PRO A 120 -20.76 -5.51 -11.96
C PRO A 120 -19.83 -4.84 -10.94
N ALA A 121 -18.52 -4.89 -11.15
CA ALA A 121 -17.55 -4.26 -10.25
C ALA A 121 -17.68 -2.72 -10.17
N THR A 122 -18.43 -2.12 -11.11
CA THR A 122 -18.76 -0.68 -11.14
C THR A 122 -20.03 -0.34 -10.35
N ASP A 123 -20.84 -1.33 -9.94
CA ASP A 123 -22.04 -1.12 -9.12
C ASP A 123 -21.63 -0.87 -7.67
N PRO A 124 -22.02 0.25 -7.03
CA PRO A 124 -21.76 0.53 -5.61
C PRO A 124 -22.27 -0.54 -4.63
N GLN A 125 -23.23 -1.37 -5.02
CA GLN A 125 -23.74 -2.49 -4.22
C GLN A 125 -22.95 -3.79 -4.42
N SER A 126 -22.02 -3.85 -5.39
CA SER A 126 -21.16 -5.01 -5.60
C SER A 126 -20.20 -5.20 -4.42
N SER A 127 -20.01 -6.45 -4.00
CA SER A 127 -19.03 -6.83 -2.98
C SER A 127 -17.58 -6.53 -3.39
N VAL A 128 -17.31 -6.47 -4.69
CA VAL A 128 -15.99 -6.15 -5.23
C VAL A 128 -15.86 -4.69 -5.67
N PHE A 129 -16.88 -3.85 -5.44
CA PHE A 129 -16.78 -2.40 -5.66
C PHE A 129 -15.65 -1.82 -4.78
N PRO A 130 -14.87 -0.82 -5.24
CA PRO A 130 -13.69 -0.35 -4.51
C PRO A 130 -13.92 0.03 -3.04
N LEU A 131 -15.10 0.58 -2.69
CA LEU A 131 -15.46 0.91 -1.29
C LEU A 131 -15.84 -0.32 -0.45
N ASN A 132 -16.29 -1.40 -1.08
CA ASN A 132 -16.73 -2.62 -0.40
C ASN A 132 -15.62 -3.69 -0.35
N LEU A 133 -14.67 -3.63 -1.29
CA LEU A 133 -13.63 -4.64 -1.45
C LEU A 133 -12.81 -4.93 -0.17
N PRO A 134 -12.39 -3.94 0.64
CA PRO A 134 -11.69 -4.24 1.90
C PRO A 134 -12.49 -5.19 2.79
N ARG A 135 -13.78 -4.92 2.99
CA ARG A 135 -14.69 -5.77 3.78
C ARG A 135 -14.85 -7.18 3.20
N THR A 136 -14.79 -7.30 1.87
CA THR A 136 -14.85 -8.60 1.19
C THR A 136 -13.59 -9.44 1.48
N CYS A 137 -12.41 -8.84 1.45
CA CYS A 137 -11.17 -9.53 1.81
C CYS A 137 -11.10 -9.84 3.32
N GLU A 138 -11.46 -8.86 4.15
CA GLU A 138 -11.35 -8.93 5.61
C GLU A 138 -12.27 -9.99 6.23
N ARG A 139 -13.38 -10.36 5.57
CA ARG A 139 -14.28 -11.43 6.03
C ARG A 139 -13.54 -12.72 6.36
N CYS A 140 -12.55 -13.08 5.54
CA CYS A 140 -11.71 -14.25 5.77
C CYS A 140 -10.38 -13.86 6.43
N HIS A 141 -9.75 -12.78 5.99
CA HIS A 141 -8.41 -12.40 6.45
C HIS A 141 -8.35 -11.85 7.89
N LEU A 142 -9.47 -11.41 8.47
CA LEU A 142 -9.58 -11.01 9.88
C LEU A 142 -10.40 -11.99 10.73
N GLY A 143 -10.92 -13.08 10.15
CA GLY A 143 -11.88 -13.95 10.84
C GLY A 143 -11.69 -15.45 10.67
N GLN A 144 -10.97 -15.90 9.64
CA GLN A 144 -10.98 -17.31 9.24
C GLN A 144 -9.61 -17.86 8.81
N VAL A 145 -8.68 -16.98 8.41
CA VAL A 145 -7.36 -17.38 7.90
C VAL A 145 -6.27 -16.71 8.73
N GLU A 146 -5.30 -17.51 9.19
CA GLU A 146 -4.07 -17.01 9.78
C GLU A 146 -3.05 -16.69 8.68
N THR A 147 -2.47 -15.49 8.74
CA THR A 147 -1.39 -15.09 7.84
C THR A 147 -0.08 -15.00 8.62
N PRO A 148 1.10 -15.13 7.96
CA PRO A 148 2.39 -15.11 8.67
C PRO A 148 2.64 -13.87 9.54
N ARG A 149 2.02 -12.74 9.19
CA ARG A 149 2.15 -11.46 9.92
C ARG A 149 0.97 -11.17 10.85
N GLY A 150 -0.01 -12.08 10.91
CA GLY A 150 -1.18 -11.98 11.76
C GLY A 150 -2.25 -11.02 11.25
N GLN A 151 -3.45 -11.12 11.83
CA GLN A 151 -4.61 -10.31 11.46
C GLN A 151 -4.43 -8.82 11.78
N GLU A 152 -3.73 -8.51 12.87
CA GLU A 152 -3.47 -7.12 13.27
C GLU A 152 -2.67 -6.35 12.22
N PHE A 153 -1.75 -7.03 11.52
CA PHE A 153 -1.02 -6.43 10.43
C PHE A 153 -1.95 -6.01 9.27
N ILE A 154 -3.00 -6.79 9.00
CA ILE A 154 -3.99 -6.48 7.96
C ILE A 154 -4.90 -5.34 8.44
N ARG A 155 -5.35 -5.39 9.70
CA ARG A 155 -6.20 -4.34 10.33
C ARG A 155 -5.56 -2.96 10.29
N GLN A 156 -4.22 -2.88 10.29
CA GLN A 156 -3.53 -1.61 10.14
C GLN A 156 -3.92 -0.82 8.89
N TYR A 157 -4.44 -1.47 7.84
CA TYR A 157 -4.98 -0.80 6.66
C TYR A 157 -5.99 0.30 7.03
N GLU A 158 -6.84 0.06 8.03
CA GLU A 158 -7.85 1.02 8.53
C GLU A 158 -7.21 2.34 9.04
N ASN A 159 -5.94 2.30 9.46
CA ASN A 159 -5.22 3.50 9.90
C ASN A 159 -4.63 4.30 8.74
N SER A 160 -4.48 3.67 7.57
CA SER A 160 -3.74 4.24 6.43
C SER A 160 -4.42 5.47 5.83
N ILE A 161 -3.63 6.30 5.16
CA ILE A 161 -4.15 7.42 4.38
C ILE A 161 -4.98 6.95 3.20
N HIS A 162 -4.66 5.78 2.63
CA HIS A 162 -5.43 5.20 1.53
C HIS A 162 -6.83 4.78 1.99
N PHE A 163 -6.94 4.08 3.11
CA PHE A 163 -8.24 3.75 3.70
C PHE A 163 -9.02 5.00 4.09
N ARG A 164 -8.37 6.00 4.69
CA ARG A 164 -9.03 7.28 5.04
C ARG A 164 -9.60 7.98 3.80
N ALA A 165 -8.85 8.00 2.70
CA ALA A 165 -9.29 8.59 1.43
C ALA A 165 -10.42 7.76 0.79
N LEU A 166 -10.32 6.43 0.86
CA LEU A 166 -11.34 5.50 0.35
C LEU A 166 -12.65 5.61 1.14
N GLU A 167 -12.61 5.36 2.45
CA GLU A 167 -13.81 5.24 3.30
C GLU A 167 -14.41 6.61 3.66
N LYS A 168 -13.58 7.56 4.12
CA LYS A 168 -14.10 8.84 4.65
C LYS A 168 -14.34 9.89 3.57
N ALA A 169 -13.56 9.87 2.49
CA ALA A 169 -13.71 10.81 1.38
C ALA A 169 -14.39 10.21 0.16
N GLY A 170 -14.69 8.89 0.16
CA GLY A 170 -15.39 8.22 -0.93
C GLY A 170 -14.57 8.13 -2.23
N LEU A 171 -13.25 8.32 -2.17
CA LEU A 171 -12.39 8.37 -3.35
C LEU A 171 -12.06 6.95 -3.81
N THR A 172 -12.84 6.43 -4.75
CA THR A 172 -12.71 5.06 -5.31
C THR A 172 -11.38 4.79 -6.03
N ILE A 173 -10.65 5.84 -6.39
CA ILE A 173 -9.28 5.79 -6.93
C ILE A 173 -8.20 5.56 -5.87
N SER A 174 -8.56 5.63 -4.58
CA SER A 174 -7.63 5.36 -3.48
C SER A 174 -7.28 3.88 -3.45
N ALA A 175 -5.99 3.58 -3.23
CA ALA A 175 -5.51 2.21 -3.19
C ALA A 175 -6.26 1.38 -2.13
N ASN A 176 -6.72 0.20 -2.52
CA ASN A 176 -7.28 -0.81 -1.63
C ASN A 176 -6.53 -2.14 -1.80
N CYS A 177 -7.02 -3.23 -1.21
CA CYS A 177 -6.37 -4.53 -1.22
C CYS A 177 -5.94 -4.98 -2.63
N SER A 178 -6.80 -4.84 -3.65
CA SER A 178 -6.48 -5.34 -4.99
C SER A 178 -5.51 -4.47 -5.79
N HIS A 179 -5.42 -3.18 -5.47
CA HIS A 179 -4.46 -2.28 -6.13
C HIS A 179 -3.02 -2.70 -5.81
N CYS A 180 -2.78 -3.21 -4.59
CA CYS A 180 -1.46 -3.68 -4.18
C CYS A 180 -1.27 -5.18 -4.44
N HIS A 181 -2.26 -6.02 -4.12
CA HIS A 181 -2.11 -7.49 -4.15
C HIS A 181 -2.54 -8.14 -5.47
N GLY A 182 -3.32 -7.46 -6.30
CA GLY A 182 -4.00 -8.05 -7.46
C GLY A 182 -5.47 -8.40 -7.17
N SER A 183 -6.21 -8.78 -8.22
CA SER A 183 -7.65 -9.04 -8.12
C SER A 183 -7.94 -10.54 -8.27
N HIS A 184 -7.70 -11.06 -9.47
CA HIS A 184 -7.79 -12.49 -9.75
C HIS A 184 -6.41 -13.15 -9.68
N ASP A 185 -5.33 -12.39 -9.85
CA ASP A 185 -3.94 -12.84 -9.87
C ASP A 185 -3.20 -12.62 -8.53
N ILE A 186 -3.85 -12.86 -7.40
CA ILE A 186 -3.24 -12.61 -6.07
C ILE A 186 -2.15 -13.64 -5.80
N LEU A 187 -0.88 -13.24 -5.94
CA LEU A 187 0.30 -14.09 -5.72
C LEU A 187 0.86 -13.92 -4.30
N SER A 188 1.66 -14.91 -3.88
CA SER A 188 2.39 -14.86 -2.61
C SER A 188 3.48 -13.79 -2.68
N ILE A 189 3.82 -13.16 -1.55
CA ILE A 189 4.86 -12.11 -1.53
C ILE A 189 6.26 -12.62 -1.90
N GLU A 190 6.49 -13.93 -1.72
CA GLU A 190 7.70 -14.63 -2.12
C GLU A 190 7.79 -14.83 -3.63
N ASP A 191 6.66 -14.73 -4.36
CA ASP A 191 6.64 -14.80 -5.81
C ASP A 191 7.23 -13.51 -6.40
N PRO A 192 8.32 -13.59 -7.20
CA PRO A 192 8.93 -12.41 -7.83
C PRO A 192 7.94 -11.64 -8.72
N GLU A 193 6.93 -12.33 -9.26
CA GLU A 193 5.92 -11.75 -10.13
C GLU A 193 4.76 -11.10 -9.37
N ALA A 194 4.67 -11.28 -8.04
CA ALA A 194 3.67 -10.60 -7.22
C ALA A 194 3.82 -9.08 -7.29
N LYS A 195 2.70 -8.36 -7.36
CA LYS A 195 2.68 -6.89 -7.36
C LYS A 195 3.28 -6.33 -6.06
N THR A 196 3.17 -7.05 -4.95
CA THR A 196 3.78 -6.69 -3.66
C THR A 196 5.21 -7.17 -3.49
N SER A 197 5.80 -7.87 -4.47
CA SER A 197 7.19 -8.33 -4.39
C SER A 197 8.15 -7.14 -4.36
N ARG A 198 9.31 -7.31 -3.73
CA ARG A 198 10.36 -6.26 -3.69
C ARG A 198 10.76 -5.80 -5.11
N LYS A 199 10.71 -6.69 -6.11
CA LYS A 199 11.05 -6.41 -7.52
C LYS A 199 9.97 -5.59 -8.25
N LYS A 200 8.73 -5.53 -7.75
CA LYS A 200 7.62 -4.83 -8.40
C LYS A 200 7.03 -3.69 -7.58
N ILE A 201 7.28 -3.63 -6.27
CA ILE A 201 6.61 -2.69 -5.37
C ILE A 201 6.75 -1.21 -5.79
N VAL A 202 7.90 -0.81 -6.34
CA VAL A 202 8.14 0.55 -6.86
C VAL A 202 7.16 0.87 -8.00
N TYR A 203 6.91 -0.10 -8.88
CA TYR A 203 5.96 0.03 -9.99
C TYR A 203 4.50 -0.05 -9.51
N THR A 204 4.23 -0.84 -8.47
CA THR A 204 2.89 -0.95 -7.86
C THR A 204 2.45 0.38 -7.25
N CYS A 205 3.31 1.04 -6.46
CA CYS A 205 3.02 2.40 -5.98
C CYS A 205 2.95 3.40 -7.16
N GLY A 206 3.80 3.21 -8.16
CA GLY A 206 3.90 4.04 -9.35
C GLY A 206 2.67 4.06 -10.26
N GLN A 207 1.76 3.08 -10.16
CA GLN A 207 0.50 3.07 -10.91
C GLN A 207 -0.33 4.34 -10.69
N CYS A 208 -0.29 4.88 -9.46
CA CYS A 208 -0.94 6.15 -9.11
C CYS A 208 0.10 7.25 -8.81
N HIS A 209 1.24 6.91 -8.22
CA HIS A 209 2.29 7.87 -7.84
C HIS A 209 3.38 8.00 -8.92
N VAL A 210 2.98 8.17 -10.18
CA VAL A 210 3.87 8.14 -11.37
C VAL A 210 5.05 9.13 -11.24
N GLY A 211 4.78 10.37 -10.82
CA GLY A 211 5.84 11.38 -10.66
C GLY A 211 6.83 11.04 -9.55
N ILE A 212 6.38 10.40 -8.47
CA ILE A 212 7.25 9.95 -7.38
C ILE A 212 8.08 8.75 -7.81
N GLN A 213 7.48 7.80 -8.53
CA GLN A 213 8.19 6.67 -9.10
C GLN A 213 9.30 7.15 -10.03
N GLN A 214 9.02 8.11 -10.92
CA GLN A 214 10.03 8.68 -11.80
C GLN A 214 11.18 9.30 -11.00
N ALA A 215 10.87 10.15 -10.02
CA ALA A 215 11.88 10.76 -9.16
C ALA A 215 12.76 9.71 -8.45
N TYR A 216 12.14 8.65 -7.93
CA TYR A 216 12.83 7.53 -7.30
C TYR A 216 13.81 6.84 -8.26
N LEU A 217 13.35 6.49 -9.45
CA LEU A 217 14.16 5.81 -10.47
C LEU A 217 15.32 6.68 -11.00
N GLU A 218 15.22 8.00 -10.90
CA GLU A 218 16.31 8.93 -11.23
C GLU A 218 17.33 9.12 -10.08
N GLY A 219 16.95 8.78 -8.85
CA GLY A 219 17.81 8.85 -7.67
C GLY A 219 18.73 7.64 -7.52
N VAL A 220 19.72 7.75 -6.63
CA VAL A 220 20.73 6.69 -6.40
C VAL A 220 20.09 5.37 -5.97
N HIS A 221 19.07 5.40 -5.11
CA HIS A 221 18.33 4.20 -4.72
C HIS A 221 17.62 3.56 -5.91
N GLY A 222 16.93 4.33 -6.75
CA GLY A 222 16.26 3.77 -7.92
C GLY A 222 17.21 3.24 -8.98
N LEU A 223 18.35 3.90 -9.19
CA LEU A 223 19.38 3.42 -10.10
C LEU A 223 19.95 2.06 -9.65
N ASP A 224 20.19 1.89 -8.34
CA ASP A 224 20.68 0.62 -7.78
C ASP A 224 19.58 -0.46 -7.72
N TYR A 225 18.33 -0.05 -7.53
CA TYR A 225 17.16 -0.92 -7.66
C TYR A 225 17.02 -1.52 -9.07
N ILE A 226 17.19 -0.71 -10.12
CA ILE A 226 17.14 -1.18 -11.52
C ILE A 226 18.26 -2.19 -11.80
N LYS A 227 19.43 -2.08 -11.15
CA LYS A 227 20.52 -3.06 -11.24
C LYS A 227 20.21 -4.38 -10.52
N GLY A 228 19.11 -4.47 -9.79
CA GLY A 228 18.71 -5.67 -9.05
C GLY A 228 19.38 -5.84 -7.69
N ILE A 229 19.98 -4.77 -7.14
CA ILE A 229 20.56 -4.79 -5.79
C ILE A 229 19.42 -4.95 -4.78
N LYS A 230 19.50 -5.95 -3.90
CA LYS A 230 18.40 -6.30 -2.98
C LYS A 230 18.34 -5.43 -1.74
N ASP A 231 19.48 -4.93 -1.27
CA ASP A 231 19.61 -4.15 -0.03
C ASP A 231 19.24 -2.66 -0.21
N VAL A 232 18.85 -2.27 -1.41
CA VAL A 232 18.39 -0.91 -1.69
C VAL A 232 16.97 -0.70 -1.19
N PRO A 233 16.65 0.45 -0.56
CA PRO A 233 15.32 0.65 0.00
C PRO A 233 14.27 0.86 -1.09
N VAL A 234 13.10 0.24 -0.90
CA VAL A 234 11.88 0.46 -1.70
C VAL A 234 10.85 1.28 -0.90
N CYS A 235 9.71 1.61 -1.51
CA CYS A 235 8.69 2.50 -0.93
C CYS A 235 8.28 2.10 0.50
N THR A 236 8.07 0.79 0.72
CA THR A 236 7.61 0.23 2.01
C THR A 236 8.68 0.26 3.09
N ASP A 237 9.97 0.32 2.74
CA ASP A 237 11.05 0.42 3.73
C ASP A 237 11.03 1.79 4.44
N CYS A 238 10.48 2.81 3.78
CA CYS A 238 10.30 4.15 4.36
C CYS A 238 8.86 4.40 4.83
N HIS A 239 7.84 4.12 4.01
CA HIS A 239 6.44 4.50 4.27
C HIS A 239 5.59 3.45 4.98
N LEU A 240 6.10 2.24 5.20
CA LEU A 240 5.32 1.04 5.56
C LEU A 240 4.29 0.69 4.46
N GLU A 241 3.55 -0.41 4.64
CA GLU A 241 2.60 -0.93 3.64
C GLU A 241 1.14 -0.79 4.09
N HIS A 242 0.68 -1.56 5.07
CA HIS A 242 -0.71 -1.49 5.55
C HIS A 242 -0.93 -0.28 6.47
N ASN A 243 0.12 0.28 7.09
CA ASN A 243 0.02 1.44 7.98
C ASN A 243 0.65 2.71 7.38
N ILE A 244 0.42 2.97 6.08
CA ILE A 244 0.94 4.18 5.41
C ILE A 244 0.21 5.41 5.95
N LEU A 245 0.91 6.26 6.68
CA LEU A 245 0.37 7.49 7.27
C LEU A 245 0.89 8.75 6.56
N PRO A 246 0.13 9.87 6.57
CA PRO A 246 0.62 11.15 6.05
C PRO A 246 1.91 11.58 6.74
N SER A 247 2.82 12.24 6.01
CA SER A 247 4.10 12.73 6.58
C SER A 247 3.94 13.75 7.70
N ALA A 248 2.78 14.42 7.77
CA ALA A 248 2.42 15.34 8.85
C ALA A 248 1.88 14.63 10.11
N ASP A 249 1.53 13.35 10.03
CA ASP A 249 1.08 12.57 11.19
C ASP A 249 2.29 12.15 12.03
N SER A 250 2.31 12.51 13.32
CA SER A 250 3.41 12.21 14.23
C SER A 250 3.66 10.71 14.43
N ARG A 251 2.68 9.86 14.09
CA ARG A 251 2.82 8.40 14.11
C ARG A 251 3.53 7.85 12.87
N SER A 252 3.53 8.59 11.75
CA SER A 252 4.18 8.18 10.50
C SER A 252 5.66 7.90 10.68
N SER A 253 6.17 6.86 10.01
CA SER A 253 7.61 6.54 9.98
C SER A 253 8.43 7.66 9.35
N VAL A 254 7.85 8.41 8.42
CA VAL A 254 8.46 9.54 7.71
C VAL A 254 8.10 10.91 8.31
N TYR A 255 7.58 10.94 9.55
CA TYR A 255 7.40 12.19 10.27
C TYR A 255 8.73 12.90 10.48
N ALA A 256 8.75 14.23 10.46
CA ALA A 256 9.97 15.05 10.37
C ALA A 256 11.07 14.67 11.38
N THR A 257 10.70 14.32 12.62
CA THR A 257 11.65 13.93 13.68
C THR A 257 12.06 12.46 13.66
N LYS A 258 11.42 11.62 12.84
CA LYS A 258 11.68 10.18 12.71
C LYS A 258 12.45 9.79 11.44
N VAL A 259 12.47 10.67 10.42
CA VAL A 259 13.17 10.45 9.13
C VAL A 259 14.58 9.91 9.33
N ALA A 260 15.35 10.52 10.22
CA ALA A 260 16.75 10.17 10.38
C ALA A 260 16.92 8.73 10.94
N GLY A 261 15.96 8.24 11.73
CA GLY A 261 15.92 6.84 12.17
C GLY A 261 15.49 5.84 11.09
N VAL A 262 14.79 6.29 10.04
CA VAL A 262 14.49 5.47 8.86
C VAL A 262 15.76 5.27 8.04
N CYS A 263 16.49 6.35 7.76
CA CYS A 263 17.73 6.30 6.98
C CYS A 263 18.82 5.48 7.68
N SER A 264 18.94 5.59 9.01
CA SER A 264 19.98 4.92 9.78
C SER A 264 19.88 3.39 9.78
N ARG A 265 18.70 2.83 9.47
CA ARG A 265 18.52 1.36 9.36
C ARG A 265 19.42 0.72 8.32
N CYS A 266 19.81 1.48 7.29
CA CYS A 266 20.72 1.00 6.24
C CYS A 266 22.05 1.78 6.25
N HIS A 267 22.00 3.09 6.49
CA HIS A 267 23.21 3.94 6.42
C HIS A 267 24.13 3.86 7.64
N ASP A 268 23.65 3.29 8.77
CA ASP A 268 24.48 2.97 9.93
C ASP A 268 24.54 1.44 10.18
N ASP A 269 24.03 0.64 9.23
CA ASP A 269 24.14 -0.82 9.28
C ASP A 269 25.54 -1.28 8.86
N GLN A 270 26.20 -2.06 9.72
CA GLN A 270 27.58 -2.49 9.49
C GLN A 270 27.72 -3.60 8.45
N ALA A 271 26.69 -4.40 8.22
CA ALA A 271 26.72 -5.44 7.20
C ALA A 271 26.63 -4.79 5.81
N ILE A 272 25.61 -3.96 5.59
CA ILE A 272 25.42 -3.20 4.35
C ILE A 272 26.63 -2.30 4.08
N ALA A 273 27.12 -1.59 5.12
CA ALA A 273 28.26 -0.70 4.93
C ALA A 273 29.55 -1.43 4.53
N ARG A 274 29.79 -2.65 5.06
CA ARG A 274 30.95 -3.46 4.67
C ARG A 274 30.82 -3.99 3.25
N GLU A 275 29.63 -4.42 2.86
CA GLU A 275 29.38 -4.97 1.53
C GLU A 275 29.51 -3.92 0.43
N TYR A 276 28.96 -2.72 0.66
CA TYR A 276 28.89 -1.66 -0.35
C TYR A 276 29.89 -0.52 -0.14
N GLY A 277 30.80 -0.64 0.84
CA GLY A 277 31.81 0.37 1.15
C GLY A 277 31.22 1.71 1.65
N LEU A 278 30.07 1.67 2.34
CA LEU A 278 29.45 2.88 2.87
C LEU A 278 30.17 3.38 4.12
N LEU A 279 30.23 4.69 4.27
CA LEU A 279 30.72 5.31 5.49
C LEU A 279 29.67 5.19 6.59
N THR A 280 30.02 4.53 7.69
CA THR A 280 29.18 4.40 8.89
C THR A 280 29.29 5.65 9.78
N ALA A 281 28.43 5.73 10.80
CA ALA A 281 28.36 6.83 11.78
C ALA A 281 27.78 8.16 11.25
N ARG A 282 27.03 8.14 10.15
CA ARG A 282 26.34 9.33 9.64
C ARG A 282 25.21 9.74 10.58
N TRP A 283 24.48 8.79 11.13
CA TRP A 283 23.47 9.07 12.15
C TRP A 283 24.09 9.61 13.44
N LYS A 284 25.18 8.99 13.94
CA LYS A 284 25.88 9.47 15.13
C LYS A 284 26.33 10.92 14.97
N THR A 285 27.06 11.22 13.90
CA THR A 285 27.62 12.56 13.66
C THR A 285 26.53 13.61 13.46
N TYR A 286 25.43 13.28 12.77
CA TYR A 286 24.27 14.16 12.66
C TYR A 286 23.60 14.41 14.02
N SER A 287 23.43 13.36 14.84
CA SER A 287 22.74 13.45 16.13
C SER A 287 23.44 14.38 17.12
N GLU A 288 24.76 14.52 16.99
CA GLU A 288 25.58 15.44 17.81
C GLU A 288 25.52 16.90 17.34
N THR A 289 24.88 17.19 16.20
CA THR A 289 24.66 18.57 15.72
C THR A 289 23.48 19.23 16.44
N PHE A 290 23.37 20.55 16.32
CA PHE A 290 22.19 21.28 16.79
C PHE A 290 20.90 20.74 16.16
N HIS A 291 20.89 20.50 14.84
CA HIS A 291 19.71 19.98 14.15
C HIS A 291 19.31 18.60 14.66
N GLY A 292 20.25 17.66 14.78
CA GLY A 292 19.98 16.33 15.32
C GLY A 292 19.51 16.36 16.77
N THR A 293 20.15 17.19 17.60
CA THR A 293 19.78 17.36 19.01
C THR A 293 18.38 17.94 19.14
N ALA A 294 18.07 19.05 18.46
CA ALA A 294 16.75 19.68 18.52
C ALA A 294 15.65 18.77 17.95
N SER A 295 15.93 18.02 16.88
CA SER A 295 15.00 17.02 16.34
C SER A 295 14.70 15.92 17.35
N ARG A 296 15.69 15.49 18.14
CA ARG A 296 15.49 14.50 19.21
C ARG A 296 14.58 15.03 20.34
N TYR A 297 14.60 16.34 20.58
CA TYR A 297 13.67 17.02 21.49
C TYR A 297 12.32 17.37 20.84
N GLY A 298 12.06 16.91 19.62
CA GLY A 298 10.76 17.04 18.96
C GLY A 298 10.61 18.29 18.09
N ASP A 299 11.65 19.10 17.88
CA ASP A 299 11.56 20.23 16.95
C ASP A 299 11.48 19.72 15.51
N ILE A 300 10.39 20.05 14.83
CA ILE A 300 10.14 19.66 13.43
C ILE A 300 10.66 20.68 12.41
N ARG A 301 11.13 21.84 12.88
CA ARG A 301 11.58 22.96 12.01
C ARG A 301 13.05 22.86 11.66
N VAL A 302 13.80 22.01 12.35
CA VAL A 302 15.23 21.80 12.12
C VAL A 302 15.45 20.84 10.95
N ALA A 303 16.61 20.97 10.30
CA ALA A 303 16.95 20.14 9.17
C ALA A 303 17.10 18.66 9.59
N ASN A 304 16.51 17.75 8.83
CA ASN A 304 16.72 16.31 8.92
C ASN A 304 17.46 15.78 7.67
N CYS A 305 17.73 14.48 7.62
CA CYS A 305 18.41 13.82 6.50
C CYS A 305 17.78 14.20 5.15
N ALA A 306 16.46 14.11 5.04
CA ALA A 306 15.73 14.37 3.79
C ALA A 306 15.76 15.84 3.37
N SER A 307 15.72 16.77 4.32
CA SER A 307 15.77 18.21 4.01
C SER A 307 17.11 18.64 3.40
N CYS A 308 18.19 17.90 3.68
CA CYS A 308 19.52 18.09 3.10
C CYS A 308 19.73 17.25 1.84
N HIS A 309 19.40 15.96 1.86
CA HIS A 309 19.74 14.99 0.81
C HIS A 309 18.65 14.75 -0.26
N GLY A 310 17.41 15.21 -0.02
CA GLY A 310 16.24 14.79 -0.77
C GLY A 310 15.57 13.55 -0.15
N TYR A 311 14.43 13.12 -0.71
CA TYR A 311 13.64 12.00 -0.17
C TYR A 311 13.20 11.00 -1.24
N HIS A 312 12.74 11.47 -2.41
CA HIS A 312 12.40 10.60 -3.53
C HIS A 312 13.42 10.71 -4.66
N ASP A 313 14.19 11.78 -4.76
CA ASP A 313 15.20 12.04 -5.79
C ASP A 313 16.61 12.14 -5.19
N ILE A 314 16.93 11.27 -4.23
CA ILE A 314 18.19 11.32 -3.49
C ILE A 314 19.36 11.12 -4.46
N ARG A 315 20.27 12.09 -4.52
CA ARG A 315 21.41 12.11 -5.45
C ARG A 315 22.75 12.18 -4.70
N PRO A 316 23.80 11.54 -5.22
CA PRO A 316 25.13 11.62 -4.62
C PRO A 316 25.66 13.07 -4.63
N SER A 317 26.55 13.41 -3.70
CA SER A 317 27.12 14.76 -3.59
C SER A 317 27.93 15.21 -4.81
N SER A 318 28.34 14.27 -5.67
CA SER A 318 29.02 14.53 -6.93
C SER A 318 28.08 14.93 -8.07
N ASP A 319 26.77 14.64 -7.95
CA ASP A 319 25.78 15.02 -8.96
C ASP A 319 25.51 16.54 -8.85
N PRO A 320 25.70 17.33 -9.92
CA PRO A 320 25.41 18.76 -9.92
C PRO A 320 23.95 19.12 -9.56
N LYS A 321 23.00 18.20 -9.73
CA LYS A 321 21.59 18.37 -9.34
C LYS A 321 21.33 18.07 -7.86
N SER A 322 22.28 17.47 -7.14
CA SER A 322 22.12 17.14 -5.73
C SER A 322 22.04 18.40 -4.87
N SER A 323 21.11 18.44 -3.92
CA SER A 323 21.01 19.51 -2.92
C SER A 323 22.24 19.63 -2.02
N ILE A 324 23.02 18.55 -1.90
CA ILE A 324 24.29 18.54 -1.15
C ILE A 324 25.53 18.64 -2.04
N HIS A 325 25.37 18.90 -3.34
CA HIS A 325 26.50 19.23 -4.19
C HIS A 325 27.18 20.50 -3.66
N PRO A 326 28.52 20.61 -3.63
CA PRO A 326 29.21 21.76 -3.03
C PRO A 326 28.76 23.13 -3.53
N ALA A 327 28.34 23.22 -4.80
CA ALA A 327 27.81 24.45 -5.38
C ALA A 327 26.38 24.82 -4.91
N ASN A 328 25.62 23.83 -4.41
CA ASN A 328 24.21 23.95 -4.04
C ASN A 328 23.98 24.06 -2.52
N ILE A 329 24.98 23.72 -1.69
CA ILE A 329 24.87 23.77 -0.22
C ILE A 329 24.43 25.16 0.28
N PRO A 330 24.97 26.30 -0.22
CA PRO A 330 24.51 27.62 0.22
C PRO A 330 23.00 27.81 0.01
N GLN A 331 22.45 27.39 -1.14
CA GLN A 331 21.01 27.46 -1.39
C GLN A 331 20.23 26.49 -0.48
N THR A 332 20.75 25.29 -0.24
CA THR A 332 20.11 24.30 0.65
C THR A 332 20.01 24.81 2.09
N CYS A 333 21.11 25.35 2.64
CA CYS A 333 21.09 26.00 3.95
C CYS A 333 20.23 27.26 3.94
N GLY A 334 20.23 28.00 2.83
CA GLY A 334 19.48 29.23 2.61
C GLY A 334 17.96 29.10 2.75
N ARG A 335 17.42 27.88 2.66
CA ARG A 335 16.00 27.60 2.91
C ARG A 335 15.56 27.98 4.32
N CYS A 336 16.46 27.87 5.30
CA CYS A 336 16.18 28.21 6.70
C CYS A 336 17.12 29.30 7.25
N HIS A 337 18.29 29.49 6.64
CA HIS A 337 19.30 30.49 7.05
C HIS A 337 19.45 31.57 5.98
N PRO A 338 18.64 32.66 6.03
CA PRO A 338 18.74 33.77 5.08
C PRO A 338 20.17 34.32 5.01
N GLY A 339 20.70 34.43 3.79
CA GLY A 339 22.07 34.92 3.58
C GLY A 339 23.18 33.89 3.83
N ALA A 340 22.85 32.59 3.89
CA ALA A 340 23.84 31.50 3.95
C ALA A 340 24.88 31.65 2.83
N SER A 341 26.07 32.15 3.18
CA SER A 341 27.19 32.32 2.25
C SER A 341 27.90 31.00 1.99
N ARG A 342 28.76 30.96 0.97
CA ARG A 342 29.66 29.81 0.74
C ARG A 342 30.48 29.47 1.97
N ARG A 343 31.01 30.48 2.69
CA ARG A 343 31.78 30.28 3.93
C ARG A 343 30.94 29.69 5.05
N PHE A 344 29.67 30.09 5.16
CA PHE A 344 28.74 29.50 6.11
C PHE A 344 28.49 28.01 5.80
N ALA A 345 28.31 27.69 4.52
CA ALA A 345 28.09 26.35 4.01
C ALA A 345 29.33 25.43 4.02
N GLU A 346 30.53 25.94 4.35
CA GLU A 346 31.75 25.13 4.46
C GLU A 346 31.78 24.21 5.69
N GLY A 347 30.89 24.44 6.66
CA GLY A 347 30.73 23.58 7.83
C GLY A 347 30.34 22.17 7.43
N LYS A 348 31.12 21.17 7.85
CA LYS A 348 30.81 19.76 7.61
C LYS A 348 29.84 19.28 8.69
N VAL A 349 28.68 18.77 8.26
CA VAL A 349 27.65 18.20 9.15
C VAL A 349 28.06 16.82 9.65
N HIS A 350 28.61 15.99 8.76
CA HIS A 350 29.10 14.65 9.10
C HIS A 350 30.63 14.65 9.28
N LEU A 351 31.11 15.09 10.44
CA LEU A 351 32.53 15.06 10.82
C LEU A 351 32.83 13.80 11.64
N LEU A 352 33.70 12.93 11.12
CA LEU A 352 34.19 11.79 11.90
C LEU A 352 35.28 12.24 12.90
N PRO A 353 35.45 11.56 14.05
CA PRO A 353 36.40 11.96 15.09
C PRO A 353 37.87 12.05 14.62
N ASP A 354 38.29 11.20 13.69
CA ASP A 354 39.61 11.21 13.05
C ASP A 354 39.82 12.44 12.15
N GLN A 355 38.76 13.06 11.64
CA GLN A 355 38.81 14.29 10.84
C GLN A 355 38.91 15.57 11.70
N VAL A 356 38.82 15.46 13.03
CA VAL A 356 39.02 16.58 13.97
C VAL A 356 40.49 17.06 13.96
N GLU A 357 41.42 16.22 13.50
CA GLU A 357 42.85 16.56 13.32
C GLU A 357 43.12 17.54 12.17
N ILE A 358 42.13 17.78 11.29
CA ILE A 358 42.25 18.81 10.24
C ILE A 358 42.36 20.18 10.93
N PRO A 359 43.43 20.97 10.66
CA PRO A 359 43.71 22.23 11.38
C PRO A 359 42.54 23.21 11.44
N LYS A 360 41.69 23.19 10.40
CA LYS A 360 40.48 24.02 10.28
C LYS A 360 39.43 23.77 11.38
N TYR A 361 39.32 22.54 11.90
CA TYR A 361 38.33 22.17 12.92
C TYR A 361 38.90 22.11 14.34
N ARG A 362 40.24 22.13 14.49
CA ARG A 362 40.95 22.05 15.77
C ARG A 362 40.63 23.21 16.71
N ILE A 363 40.53 24.43 16.20
CA ILE A 363 40.21 25.63 17.01
C ILE A 363 38.80 25.50 17.60
N SER A 364 37.82 25.16 16.77
CA SER A 364 36.42 24.96 17.21
C SER A 364 36.31 23.87 18.28
N TYR A 365 37.10 22.79 18.14
CA TYR A 365 37.15 21.72 19.14
C TYR A 365 37.73 22.20 20.48
N ILE A 366 38.85 22.93 20.47
CA ILE A 366 39.45 23.49 21.69
C ILE A 366 38.47 24.42 22.40
N VAL A 367 37.81 25.31 21.66
CA VAL A 367 36.79 26.20 22.20
C VAL A 367 35.66 25.40 22.86
N LYS A 368 35.13 24.37 22.18
CA LYS A 368 34.11 23.47 22.75
C LYS A 368 34.58 22.86 24.07
N MET A 369 35.80 22.37 24.15
CA MET A 369 36.35 21.77 25.38
C MET A 369 36.46 22.77 26.52
N ILE A 370 36.89 24.01 26.24
CA ILE A 370 36.93 25.09 27.23
C ILE A 370 35.54 25.36 27.80
N TYR A 371 34.53 25.48 26.94
CA TYR A 371 33.14 25.70 27.38
C TYR A 371 32.61 24.53 28.22
N ILE A 372 32.91 23.29 27.84
CA ILE A 372 32.47 22.11 28.61
C ILE A 372 33.10 22.12 30.01
N ILE A 373 34.41 22.39 30.11
CA ILE A 373 35.10 22.47 31.40
C ILE A 373 34.50 23.60 32.24
N LEU A 374 34.33 24.79 31.67
CA LEU A 374 33.76 25.95 32.35
C LEU A 374 32.35 25.66 32.89
N ILE A 375 31.46 25.11 32.05
CA ILE A 375 30.08 24.77 32.44
C ILE A 375 30.08 23.71 33.54
N ALA A 376 30.90 22.66 33.40
CA ALA A 376 31.01 21.61 34.41
C ALA A 376 31.48 22.18 35.75
N THR A 377 32.52 23.04 35.75
CA THR A 377 33.01 23.70 36.95
C THR A 377 31.94 24.56 37.62
N ILE A 378 31.20 25.38 36.84
CA ILE A 378 30.13 26.23 37.37
C ILE A 378 29.02 25.37 38.00
N ILE A 379 28.57 24.32 37.32
CA ILE A 379 27.53 23.42 37.83
C ILE A 379 28.01 22.72 39.11
N SER A 380 29.25 22.23 39.15
CA SER A 380 29.82 21.58 40.34
C SER A 380 29.88 22.51 41.54
N ILE A 381 30.32 23.76 41.35
CA ILE A 381 30.34 24.76 42.43
C ILE A 381 28.93 25.05 42.94
N PHE A 382 27.95 25.19 42.03
CA PHE A 382 26.57 25.47 42.41
C PHE A 382 25.93 24.30 43.19
N LEU A 383 26.19 23.06 42.77
CA LEU A 383 25.73 21.87 43.49
C LEU A 383 26.37 21.74 44.88
N LEU A 384 27.67 22.05 45.00
CA LEU A 384 28.36 22.09 46.30
C LEU A 384 27.77 23.16 47.21
N PHE A 385 27.45 24.34 46.67
CA PHE A 385 26.80 25.42 47.42
C PHE A 385 25.42 25.00 47.93
N ILE A 386 24.59 24.38 47.08
CA ILE A 386 23.28 23.85 47.47
C ILE A 386 23.42 22.79 48.57
N ALA A 387 24.37 21.87 48.42
CA ALA A 387 24.60 20.82 49.41
C ALA A 387 25.04 21.39 50.76
N ALA A 388 25.90 22.42 50.74
CA ALA A 388 26.34 23.12 51.95
C ALA A 388 25.19 23.87 52.63
N ASP A 389 24.33 24.59 51.87
CA ASP A 389 23.16 25.29 52.41
C ASP A 389 22.13 24.30 53.01
N LEU A 390 21.85 23.19 52.30
CA LEU A 390 20.95 22.16 52.79
C LEU A 390 21.48 21.49 54.06
N GLY A 391 22.78 21.15 54.08
CA GLY A 391 23.45 20.60 55.26
C GLY A 391 23.37 21.54 56.46
N HIS A 392 23.62 22.84 56.25
CA HIS A 392 23.50 23.87 57.29
C HIS A 392 22.08 23.98 57.85
N ARG A 393 21.05 23.97 56.98
CA ARG A 393 19.64 24.00 57.40
C ARG A 393 19.25 22.77 58.21
N LEU A 394 19.70 21.58 57.81
CA LEU A 394 19.43 20.33 58.55
C LEU A 394 20.13 20.31 59.91
N LEU A 395 21.32 20.88 60.03
CA LEU A 395 22.05 20.99 61.30
C LEU A 395 21.39 22.02 62.25
N LYS A 396 20.93 23.17 61.74
CA LYS A 396 20.16 24.14 62.55
C LYS A 396 18.78 23.64 62.96
N GLY A 397 18.09 22.90 62.10
CA GLY A 397 16.78 22.31 62.41
C GLY A 397 16.82 21.28 63.55
N LYS A 398 17.99 20.67 63.82
CA LYS A 398 18.19 19.76 64.95
C LYS A 398 18.52 20.46 66.27
N SER A 399 18.79 21.77 66.30
CA SER A 399 19.17 22.49 67.52
C SER A 399 18.01 23.19 68.24
N HIS A 400 16.77 23.05 67.76
CA HIS A 400 15.54 23.60 68.35
C HIS A 400 14.46 22.52 68.59
N GLY A 401 14.86 21.25 68.70
CA GLY A 401 14.00 20.14 69.11
C GLY A 401 14.23 19.77 70.56
#